data_AF-A0A2V7NBA0-F1
#
_entry.id   AF-A0A2V7NBA0-F1
#
_cell.length_a   1.000
_cell.length_b   1.000
_cell.length_c   1.000
_cell.angle_alpha   90.00
_cell.angle_beta   90.00
_cell.angle_gamma   90.00
#
_symmetry.space_group_name_H-M   'P 1'
#
loop_
_entity.id
_entity.type
_entity.pdbx_description
1 polymer ?
#
loop_
_entity_poly.entity_id
_entity_poly.type
_entity_poly.pdbx_seq_one_letter_code
_entity_poly.pdbx_strand_id
1 'polypeptide(L)' 'MLGGTPVFVGTRVPVKTLYDYLEGGDSLNEFLNDFPSVTRDQAVAALELGREMTEARATA' A
#
# COMPACT_ATOMS: atom_id res chain seq x y z
N MET A 1 19.25 -12.38 -1.20
CA MET A 1 19.40 -10.99 -0.74
C MET A 1 18.38 -10.77 0.35
N LEU A 2 18.80 -10.23 1.49
CA LEU A 2 18.01 -10.13 2.72
C LEU A 2 16.68 -9.40 2.45
N GLY A 3 15.59 -10.15 2.53
CA GLY A 3 14.22 -9.69 2.29
C GLY A 3 13.79 -8.70 3.36
N GLY A 4 14.06 -7.42 3.12
CA GLY A 4 13.44 -6.35 3.88
C GLY A 4 11.95 -6.27 3.59
N THR A 5 11.17 -5.81 4.56
CA THR A 5 9.78 -5.44 4.32
C THR A 5 9.75 -4.24 3.36
N PRO A 6 9.03 -4.29 2.24
CA PRO A 6 8.88 -3.15 1.35
C PRO A 6 8.26 -1.96 2.10
N VAL A 7 8.84 -0.77 1.93
CA VAL A 7 8.38 0.49 2.53
C VAL A 7 8.08 1.51 1.44
N PHE A 8 7.21 2.47 1.71
CA PHE A 8 7.00 3.60 0.81
C PHE A 8 8.28 4.44 0.70
N VAL A 9 8.62 4.86 -0.52
CA VAL A 9 9.85 5.60 -0.81
C VAL A 9 9.93 6.88 0.03
N GLY A 10 11.07 7.10 0.69
CA GLY A 10 11.28 8.24 1.56
C GLY A 10 10.63 8.11 2.95
N THR A 11 10.02 6.96 3.26
CA THR A 11 9.37 6.71 4.55
C THR A 11 9.96 5.46 5.21
N ARG A 12 9.55 5.23 6.46
CA ARG A 12 9.73 3.94 7.15
C ARG A 12 8.43 3.16 7.26
N VAL A 13 7.39 3.57 6.54
CA VAL A 13 6.04 3.00 6.60
C VAL A 13 6.01 1.77 5.69
N PRO A 14 5.76 0.56 6.23
CA PRO A 14 5.60 -0.64 5.43
C PRO A 14 4.44 -0.50 4.45
N VAL A 15 4.61 -1.03 3.24
CA VAL A 15 3.50 -1.09 2.26
C VAL A 15 2.35 -1.96 2.81
N LYS A 16 2.66 -3.00 3.60
CA LYS A 16 1.66 -3.84 4.27
C LYS A 16 0.70 -3.02 5.14
N THR A 17 1.17 -1.95 5.78
CA THR A 17 0.33 -1.13 6.66
C THR A 17 -0.83 -0.48 5.92
N LEU A 18 -0.68 -0.12 4.64
CA LEU A 18 -1.78 0.37 3.83
C LEU A 18 -2.89 -0.69 3.70
N TYR A 19 -2.51 -1.94 3.39
CA TYR A 19 -3.47 -3.04 3.26
C TYR A 19 -4.12 -3.37 4.59
N ASP A 20 -3.38 -3.36 5.70
CA ASP A 20 -3.91 -3.62 7.04
C ASP A 20 -5.02 -2.64 7.43
N TYR A 21 -4.88 -1.36 7.07
CA TYR A 21 -5.93 -0.35 7.27
C TYR A 21 -7.18 -0.68 6.45
N LEU A 22 -7.01 -0.95 5.16
CA LEU A 22 -8.13 -1.25 4.27
C LEU A 22 -8.85 -2.56 4.66
N GLU A 23 -8.10 -3.58 5.08
CA GLU A 23 -8.64 -4.84 5.62
C GLU A 23 -9.36 -4.64 6.96
N GLY A 24 -8.91 -3.68 7.77
CA GLY A 24 -9.56 -3.25 9.00
C GLY A 24 -10.87 -2.48 8.79
N GLY A 25 -11.16 -2.08 7.55
CA GLY A 25 -12.33 -1.26 7.18
C GLY A 25 -12.06 0.25 7.22
N ASP A 26 -10.83 0.66 7.51
CA ASP A 26 -10.42 2.06 7.47
C ASP A 26 -10.29 2.54 6.02
N SER A 27 -10.50 3.82 5.81
CA SER A 27 -10.38 4.48 4.51
C SER A 27 -8.94 4.82 4.17
N LEU A 28 -8.67 4.99 2.86
CA LEU A 28 -7.40 5.54 2.39
C LEU A 28 -7.09 6.92 2.99
N ASN A 29 -8.12 7.72 3.29
CA ASN A 29 -7.93 9.04 3.88
C ASN A 29 -7.46 8.94 5.34
N GLU A 30 -7.98 7.98 6.12
CA GLU A 30 -7.52 7.72 7.49
C GLU A 30 -6.06 7.27 7.49
N PHE A 31 -5.67 6.35 6.60
CA PHE A 31 -4.27 5.97 6.43
C PHE A 31 -3.36 7.17 6.13
N LEU A 32 -3.76 8.06 5.22
CA LEU A 32 -2.96 9.24 4.86
C LEU A 32 -2.89 10.28 5.99
N ASN A 33 -3.92 10.37 6.83
CA ASN A 33 -3.91 11.25 8.00
C ASN A 33 -2.92 10.75 9.06
N ASP A 34 -2.87 9.43 9.29
CA ASP A 34 -1.97 8.81 10.26
C ASP A 34 -0.52 8.71 9.75
N PHE A 35 -0.33 8.60 8.43
CA PHE A 35 0.98 8.57 7.78
C PHE A 35 1.16 9.69 6.75
N PRO A 36 1.24 10.96 7.17
CA PRO A 36 1.31 12.11 6.26
C PRO A 36 2.62 12.17 5.44
N SER A 37 3.61 11.33 5.77
CA SER A 37 4.82 11.16 4.98
C SER A 37 4.63 10.32 3.71
N VAL A 38 3.54 9.54 3.64
CA VAL A 38 3.16 8.79 2.43
C VAL A 38 2.26 9.69 1.60
N THR A 39 2.62 9.91 0.34
CA THR A 39 1.76 10.72 -0.55
C THR A 39 0.56 9.90 -1.03
N ARG A 40 -0.53 10.59 -1.39
CA ARG A 40 -1.68 9.93 -2.02
C ARG A 40 -1.27 9.15 -3.27
N ASP A 41 -0.41 9.72 -4.10
CA ASP A 41 0.06 9.07 -5.34
C ASP A 41 0.84 7.79 -5.04
N GLN A 42 1.67 7.78 -3.99
CA GLN A 42 2.37 6.57 -3.54
C GLN A 42 1.40 5.49 -3.07
N ALA A 43 0.40 5.85 -2.27
CA ALA A 43 -0.60 4.91 -1.78
C ALA A 43 -1.46 4.36 -2.92
N VAL A 44 -1.93 5.21 -3.83
CA VAL A 44 -2.68 4.81 -5.02
C VAL A 44 -1.83 3.88 -5.90
N ALA A 45 -0.58 4.23 -6.19
CA ALA A 45 0.30 3.37 -6.99
C ALA A 45 0.49 1.97 -6.38
N ALA A 46 0.53 1.84 -5.05
CA ALA A 46 0.57 0.55 -4.39
C ALA A 46 -0.72 -0.27 -4.62
N LEU A 47 -1.89 0.37 -4.55
CA LEU A 47 -3.18 -0.27 -4.83
C LEU A 47 -3.33 -0.68 -6.29
N GLU A 48 -2.89 0.16 -7.22
CA GLU A 48 -2.88 -0.12 -8.66
C GLU A 48 -2.06 -1.39 -8.96
N LEU A 49 -0.84 -1.48 -8.43
CA LEU A 49 0.00 -2.67 -8.55
C LEU A 49 -0.66 -3.92 -7.96
N GLY A 50 -1.30 -3.80 -6.80
CA GLY A 50 -2.06 -4.88 -6.18
C GLY A 50 -3.22 -5.36 -7.06
N ARG A 51 -3.94 -4.41 -7.68
CA ARG A 51 -5.04 -4.72 -8.61
C ARG A 51 -4.54 -5.41 -9.86
N GLU A 52 -3.52 -4.87 -10.54
CA GLU A 52 -2.93 -5.48 -11.74
C GLU A 52 -2.48 -6.93 -11.50
N MET A 53 -1.82 -7.19 -10.37
CA MET A 53 -1.36 -8.53 -10.00
C MET A 53 -2.51 -9.50 -9.64
N THR A 54 -3.64 -8.96 -9.19
CA THR A 54 -4.84 -9.75 -8.89
C THR A 54 -5.59 -10.07 -10.17
N GLU A 55 -5.80 -9.09 -11.04
CA GLU A 55 -6.42 -9.24 -12.35
C GLU A 55 -5.65 -10.25 -13.22
N ALA A 56 -4.32 -10.12 -13.30
CA ALA A 56 -3.48 -11.03 -14.07
C ALA A 56 -3.59 -12.49 -13.60
N ARG A 57 -3.77 -12.72 -12.29
CA ARG A 57 -3.98 -14.05 -11.73
C ARG A 57 -5.40 -14.58 -11.92
N ALA A 58 -6.39 -13.69 -11.94
CA ALA A 58 -7.79 -14.07 -12.13
C ALA A 58 -8.09 -14.49 -13.59
N THR A 59 -7.29 -14.01 -14.55
CA THR A 59 -7.40 -14.38 -15.98
C THR A 59 -6.55 -15.58 -16.39
N ALA A 60 -5.84 -16.22 -15.45
CA ALA A 60 -4.95 -17.35 -15.70
C ALA A 60 -5.65 -18.71 -15.55
#